data_AF-A0A5B0DCF1-F1
#
_entry.id   AF-A0A5B0DCF1-F1
#
_cell.length_a   1.000
_cell.length_b   1.000
_cell.length_c   1.000
_cell.angle_alpha   90.00
_cell.angle_beta   90.00
_cell.angle_gamma   90.00
#
_symmetry.space_group_name_H-M   'P 1'
#
loop_
_entity.id
_entity.type
_entity.pdbx_description
1 polymer ?
#
loop_
_entity_poly.entity_id
_entity_poly.type
_entity_poly.pdbx_seq_one_letter_code
_entity_poly.pdbx_strand_id
1 'polypeptide(L)'
;MSDPEVPQPERPKDVDDVVDSANEGLDAAAAAGAGVPGASADESRVRPAVDPDVAAFEAAENDHPGTFSTPELNDPRYLDPEPDVKTDASTADDTAAYVPPVAPERSSLAGDAYSSNSDTATRVVPAEPSPSDRLRSESAVAETAVVEPAVVPVQQQPIFVQAPEAPRERGNRGTAGAIGLLATVAFAVLYLAATLGLGAVAGDVTAANIGDAALAPLTTWGFWVPVVVFFLGFWLLGAFINRGRWGLWVVFGIIVGVIAYGGHILGALLGAPFWQLTATEGNELVSSQLFHPLAIAAFVFARELTIWFGAWVARSGARKTELNAEAQREYERTLEAGPTLSR
;
A
#
# COMPACT_ATOMS: atom_id res chain seq x y z
N MET A 1 -26.85 -7.75 74.87
CA MET A 1 -25.93 -8.38 73.90
C MET A 1 -26.55 -8.14 72.53
N SER A 2 -26.58 -6.90 72.06
CA SER A 2 -25.51 -6.14 71.37
C SER A 2 -25.51 -6.48 69.88
N ASP A 3 -26.24 -5.64 69.16
CA ASP A 3 -26.38 -5.56 67.70
C ASP A 3 -25.03 -5.19 67.06
N PRO A 4 -24.58 -5.84 65.97
CA PRO A 4 -23.32 -5.47 65.31
C PRO A 4 -23.44 -4.13 64.57
N GLU A 5 -22.56 -3.19 64.92
CA GLU A 5 -22.40 -1.91 64.21
C GLU A 5 -22.10 -2.11 62.73
N VAL A 6 -22.98 -1.59 61.88
CA VAL A 6 -22.78 -1.48 60.43
C VAL A 6 -21.80 -0.32 60.16
N PRO A 7 -20.73 -0.51 59.37
CA PRO A 7 -19.84 0.59 58.98
C PRO A 7 -20.62 1.62 58.14
N GLN A 8 -20.63 2.87 58.58
CA GLN A 8 -21.20 3.95 57.77
C GLN A 8 -20.30 4.22 56.56
N PRO A 9 -20.86 4.41 55.35
CA PRO A 9 -20.07 4.81 54.19
C PRO A 9 -19.47 6.21 54.42
N GLU A 10 -18.17 6.34 54.15
CA GLU A 10 -17.46 7.60 54.22
C GLU A 10 -18.15 8.65 53.34
N ARG A 11 -18.37 9.84 53.91
CA ARG A 11 -19.00 10.98 53.27
C ARG A 11 -18.17 11.37 52.02
N PRO A 12 -18.80 11.73 50.87
CA PRO A 12 -18.05 12.12 49.68
C PRO A 12 -17.15 13.32 49.98
N LYS A 13 -15.87 13.22 49.58
CA LYS A 13 -14.89 14.31 49.69
C LYS A 13 -15.36 15.51 48.87
N ASP A 14 -15.23 16.70 49.44
CA ASP A 14 -15.57 17.95 48.77
C ASP A 14 -14.66 18.16 47.55
N VAL A 15 -15.13 18.89 46.54
CA VAL A 15 -14.37 19.16 45.31
C VAL A 15 -13.06 19.89 45.64
N ASP A 16 -13.09 20.70 46.69
CA ASP A 16 -11.93 21.46 47.18
C ASP A 16 -10.83 20.54 47.76
N ASP A 17 -11.17 19.42 48.41
CA ASP A 17 -10.19 18.42 48.88
C ASP A 17 -9.42 17.75 47.74
N VAL A 18 -10.07 17.58 46.58
CA VAL A 18 -9.45 16.97 45.40
C VAL A 18 -8.43 17.93 44.78
N VAL A 19 -8.76 19.22 44.72
CA VAL A 19 -7.88 20.26 44.19
C VAL A 19 -6.66 20.46 45.10
N ASP A 20 -6.86 20.46 46.41
CA ASP A 20 -5.75 20.57 47.37
C ASP A 20 -4.83 19.34 47.30
N SER A 21 -5.38 18.13 47.19
CA SER A 21 -4.56 16.90 47.01
C SER A 21 -3.79 16.87 45.69
N ALA A 22 -4.32 17.47 44.63
CA ALA A 22 -3.66 17.56 43.33
C ALA A 22 -2.51 18.59 43.35
N ASN A 23 -2.70 19.70 44.06
CA ASN A 23 -1.66 20.71 44.24
C ASN A 23 -0.51 20.20 45.13
N GLU A 24 -0.80 19.45 46.19
CA GLU A 24 0.22 18.77 46.98
C GLU A 24 1.04 17.75 46.16
N GLY A 25 0.40 17.05 45.21
CA GLY A 25 1.09 16.15 44.29
C GLY A 25 2.04 16.86 43.32
N LEU A 26 1.70 18.08 42.89
CA LEU A 26 2.54 18.93 42.03
C LEU A 26 3.76 19.48 42.79
N ASP A 27 3.57 19.93 44.03
CA ASP A 27 4.67 20.42 44.86
C ASP A 27 5.64 19.30 45.26
N ALA A 28 5.12 18.10 45.54
CA ALA A 28 5.95 16.91 45.79
C ALA A 28 6.76 16.48 44.55
N ALA A 29 6.18 16.59 43.35
CA ALA A 29 6.87 16.31 42.09
C ALA A 29 7.94 17.37 41.77
N ALA A 30 7.67 18.65 42.06
CA ALA A 30 8.65 19.73 41.91
C ALA A 30 9.85 19.56 42.86
N ALA A 31 9.60 19.13 44.10
CA ALA A 31 10.66 18.82 45.06
C ALA A 31 11.49 17.60 44.66
N ALA A 32 10.88 16.58 44.05
CA ALA A 32 11.58 15.39 43.56
C ALA A 32 12.51 15.68 42.35
N GLY A 33 12.19 16.69 41.54
CA GLY A 33 13.03 17.13 40.41
C GLY A 33 14.28 17.91 40.81
N ALA A 34 14.27 18.57 41.97
CA ALA A 34 15.37 19.42 42.44
C ALA A 34 16.55 18.65 43.07
N GLY A 35 16.38 17.35 43.36
CA GLY A 35 17.33 16.54 44.12
C GLY A 35 18.24 15.63 43.32
N VAL A 36 18.20 15.63 41.98
CA VAL A 36 19.04 14.74 41.14
C VAL A 36 20.43 15.37 40.94
N PRO A 37 21.51 14.82 41.54
CA PRO A 37 22.86 15.35 41.35
C PRO A 37 23.35 14.94 39.95
N GLY A 38 23.40 15.92 39.03
CA GLY A 38 23.88 15.70 37.66
C GLY A 38 23.45 16.75 36.63
N ALA A 39 22.48 17.61 36.94
CA ALA A 39 22.06 18.68 36.04
C ALA A 39 22.95 19.92 36.19
N SER A 40 24.22 19.80 35.80
CA SER A 40 25.01 20.97 35.40
C SER A 40 24.63 21.30 33.96
N ALA A 41 24.36 22.57 33.71
CA ALA A 41 23.96 23.12 32.42
C ALA A 41 24.84 22.62 31.27
N ASP A 42 24.26 21.84 30.37
CA ASP A 42 24.80 21.57 29.05
C ASP A 42 23.72 21.98 28.02
N GLU A 43 23.98 23.09 27.33
CA GLU A 43 23.04 23.81 26.47
C GLU A 43 22.78 23.13 25.11
N SER A 44 23.26 21.91 24.88
CA SER A 44 23.11 21.20 23.61
C SER A 44 22.12 20.03 23.64
N ARG A 45 20.91 20.25 24.18
CA ARG A 45 19.79 19.35 23.91
C ARG A 45 19.25 19.61 22.51
N VAL A 46 19.70 18.81 21.55
CA VAL A 46 19.15 18.77 20.19
C VAL A 46 17.64 18.59 20.28
N ARG A 47 16.88 19.65 20.00
CA ARG A 47 15.43 19.59 19.80
C ARG A 47 15.19 18.65 18.61
N PRO A 48 14.19 17.75 18.65
CA PRO A 48 13.82 17.00 17.45
C PRO A 48 13.53 18.01 16.33
N ALA A 49 14.14 17.81 15.16
CA ALA A 49 13.91 18.68 14.02
C ALA A 49 12.41 18.65 13.69
N VAL A 50 11.76 19.81 13.74
CA VAL A 50 10.38 19.99 13.29
C VAL A 50 10.32 19.59 11.82
N ASP A 51 9.30 18.82 11.45
CA ASP A 51 9.07 18.43 10.06
C ASP A 51 9.05 19.69 9.18
N PRO A 52 9.85 19.76 8.10
CA PRO A 52 9.92 20.95 7.24
C PRO A 52 8.55 21.39 6.71
N ASP A 53 7.61 20.45 6.54
CA ASP A 53 6.26 20.76 6.07
C ASP A 53 5.44 21.48 7.16
N VAL A 54 5.65 21.13 8.43
CA VAL A 54 4.99 21.80 9.57
C VAL A 54 5.57 23.20 9.77
N ALA A 55 6.89 23.35 9.65
CA ALA A 55 7.53 24.66 9.72
C ALA A 55 7.10 25.59 8.57
N ALA A 56 6.90 25.04 7.37
CA ALA A 56 6.38 25.80 6.23
C ALA A 56 4.92 26.23 6.44
N PHE A 57 4.08 25.37 7.03
CA PHE A 57 2.70 25.71 7.36
C PHE A 57 2.60 26.78 8.44
N GLU A 58 3.40 26.68 9.51
CA GLU A 58 3.45 27.68 10.58
C GLU A 58 3.96 29.04 10.08
N ALA A 59 4.95 29.05 9.19
CA ALA A 59 5.41 30.28 8.54
C ALA A 59 4.30 30.91 7.67
N ALA A 60 3.56 30.09 6.92
CA ALA A 60 2.47 30.57 6.07
C ALA A 60 1.27 31.12 6.88
N GLU A 61 0.90 30.50 8.00
CA GLU A 61 -0.16 31.01 8.89
C GLU A 61 0.28 32.28 9.64
N ASN A 62 1.56 32.40 10.01
CA ASN A 62 2.09 33.64 10.58
C ASN A 62 2.08 34.80 9.58
N ASP A 63 2.42 34.54 8.32
CA ASP A 63 2.39 35.57 7.26
C ASP A 63 0.94 35.92 6.86
N HIS A 64 0.00 34.97 6.96
CA HIS A 64 -1.38 35.13 6.52
C HIS A 64 -2.41 34.53 7.50
N PRO A 65 -2.62 35.16 8.67
CA PRO A 65 -3.48 34.61 9.72
C PRO A 65 -4.92 34.44 9.23
N GLY A 66 -5.48 33.24 9.44
CA GLY A 66 -6.86 32.90 9.07
C GLY A 66 -7.06 32.38 7.65
N THR A 67 -6.00 32.24 6.84
CA THR A 67 -6.11 31.70 5.46
C THR A 67 -6.49 30.22 5.45
N PHE A 68 -6.03 29.47 6.44
CA PHE A 68 -6.31 28.03 6.55
C PHE A 68 -7.52 27.72 7.45
N SER A 69 -8.19 28.75 7.98
CA SER A 69 -9.44 28.61 8.73
C SER A 69 -10.63 28.80 7.78
N THR A 70 -11.56 27.86 7.75
CA THR A 70 -12.87 28.00 7.07
C THR A 70 -13.97 28.19 8.12
N PRO A 71 -14.34 29.44 8.50
CA PRO A 71 -15.33 29.67 9.53
C PRO A 71 -16.71 29.07 9.20
N GLU A 72 -17.07 29.02 7.91
CA GLU A 72 -18.38 28.52 7.45
C GLU A 72 -18.59 27.01 7.69
N LEU A 73 -17.53 26.22 7.82
CA LEU A 73 -17.62 24.77 8.10
C LEU A 73 -17.73 24.45 9.59
N ASN A 74 -17.45 25.42 10.46
CA ASN A 74 -17.55 25.29 11.93
C ASN A 74 -18.79 26.00 12.50
N ASP A 75 -19.72 26.46 11.65
CA ASP A 75 -20.95 27.09 12.10
C ASP A 75 -21.93 26.00 12.59
N PRO A 76 -22.32 26.01 13.89
CA PRO A 76 -23.23 25.01 14.46
C PRO A 76 -24.61 24.98 13.79
N ARG A 77 -24.99 26.00 13.01
CA ARG A 77 -26.24 26.01 12.22
C ARG A 77 -26.29 24.95 11.12
N TYR A 78 -25.15 24.38 10.74
CA TYR A 78 -25.04 23.29 9.76
C TYR A 78 -24.69 21.93 10.38
N LEU A 79 -24.64 21.84 11.72
CA LEU A 79 -24.23 20.65 12.46
C LEU A 79 -25.39 19.90 13.15
N ASP A 80 -26.64 20.26 12.90
CA ASP A 80 -27.80 19.62 13.54
C ASP A 80 -28.49 18.61 12.59
N PRO A 81 -28.38 17.30 12.85
CA PRO A 81 -29.29 16.31 12.31
C PRO A 81 -30.44 16.04 13.31
N GLU A 82 -31.66 15.82 12.76
CA GLU A 82 -32.85 15.15 13.35
C GLU A 82 -34.01 16.07 13.82
N PRO A 83 -35.30 15.62 13.87
CA PRO A 83 -35.83 14.26 13.65
C PRO A 83 -37.06 14.14 12.68
N ASP A 84 -37.27 12.90 12.26
CA ASP A 84 -38.46 12.19 11.74
C ASP A 84 -39.84 12.92 11.72
N VAL A 85 -40.42 13.11 10.51
CA VAL A 85 -41.87 13.35 10.32
C VAL A 85 -42.38 12.53 9.13
N LYS A 86 -43.14 11.48 9.43
CA LYS A 86 -44.10 10.87 8.50
C LYS A 86 -45.36 11.73 8.45
N THR A 87 -45.74 12.29 7.29
CA THR A 87 -47.16 12.38 6.87
C THR A 87 -47.28 12.65 5.37
N ASP A 88 -48.22 11.94 4.75
CA ASP A 88 -48.64 12.04 3.36
C ASP A 88 -49.30 13.38 2.99
N ALA A 89 -49.22 13.68 1.69
CA ALA A 89 -50.17 14.39 0.84
C ALA A 89 -50.27 15.94 0.85
N SER A 90 -49.93 16.46 -0.33
CA SER A 90 -50.64 17.52 -1.08
C SER A 90 -50.33 18.99 -0.78
N THR A 91 -49.77 19.63 -1.82
CA THR A 91 -50.19 20.90 -2.46
C THR A 91 -49.09 21.97 -2.56
N ALA A 92 -48.61 22.13 -3.79
CA ALA A 92 -48.26 23.35 -4.54
C ALA A 92 -47.10 24.27 -4.12
N ASP A 93 -46.34 24.61 -5.17
CA ASP A 93 -45.51 25.80 -5.41
C ASP A 93 -44.36 26.11 -4.45
N ASP A 94 -43.13 25.76 -4.84
CA ASP A 94 -42.24 26.66 -5.60
C ASP A 94 -40.84 26.01 -5.65
N THR A 95 -40.54 25.28 -6.73
CA THR A 95 -39.21 24.68 -6.94
C THR A 95 -38.59 25.22 -8.21
N ALA A 96 -37.52 25.98 -8.01
CA ALA A 96 -36.58 26.41 -9.03
C ALA A 96 -36.18 25.24 -9.94
N ALA A 97 -36.32 25.48 -11.24
CA ALA A 97 -35.99 24.53 -12.29
C ALA A 97 -34.51 24.13 -12.23
N TYR A 98 -34.25 22.87 -11.91
CA TYR A 98 -32.96 22.24 -12.19
C TYR A 98 -32.86 21.96 -13.70
N VAL A 99 -32.02 22.73 -14.39
CA VAL A 99 -31.63 22.48 -15.78
C VAL A 99 -30.44 21.51 -15.76
N PRO A 100 -30.56 20.28 -16.30
CA PRO A 100 -29.42 19.38 -16.40
C PRO A 100 -28.41 19.92 -17.42
N PRO A 101 -27.09 19.79 -17.19
CA PRO A 101 -26.09 20.17 -18.19
C PRO A 101 -26.24 19.29 -19.44
N VAL A 102 -26.28 19.95 -20.59
CA VAL A 102 -26.27 19.32 -21.92
C VAL A 102 -24.99 18.49 -22.06
N ALA A 103 -25.15 17.20 -22.35
CA ALA A 103 -24.04 16.30 -22.63
C ALA A 103 -23.30 16.74 -23.92
N PRO A 104 -21.96 16.78 -23.93
CA PRO A 104 -21.23 16.99 -25.19
C PRO A 104 -21.47 15.79 -26.13
N GLU A 105 -21.71 16.09 -27.40
CA GLU A 105 -21.92 15.11 -28.45
C GLU A 105 -20.80 14.07 -28.48
N ARG A 106 -21.18 12.79 -28.52
CA ARG A 106 -20.25 11.68 -28.68
C ARG A 106 -19.60 11.78 -30.07
N SER A 107 -18.29 12.00 -30.09
CA SER A 107 -17.46 11.89 -31.29
C SER A 107 -17.68 10.53 -31.97
N SER A 108 -18.06 10.57 -33.25
CA SER A 108 -18.39 9.40 -34.09
C SER A 108 -17.18 8.58 -34.55
N LEU A 109 -15.97 8.86 -34.06
CA LEU A 109 -14.74 8.15 -34.46
C LEU A 109 -14.50 6.82 -33.73
N ALA A 110 -15.24 6.51 -32.67
CA ALA A 110 -15.09 5.24 -31.93
C ALA A 110 -16.01 4.10 -32.42
N GLY A 111 -16.97 4.39 -33.30
CA GLY A 111 -17.97 3.42 -33.78
C GLY A 111 -17.51 2.52 -34.92
N ASP A 112 -16.57 2.98 -35.76
CA ASP A 112 -16.13 2.24 -36.96
C ASP A 112 -15.03 1.21 -36.68
N ALA A 113 -14.44 1.19 -35.47
CA ALA A 113 -13.38 0.23 -35.12
C ALA A 113 -13.90 -1.18 -34.77
N TYR A 114 -15.21 -1.35 -34.58
CA TYR A 114 -15.81 -2.62 -34.14
C TYR A 114 -16.82 -3.23 -35.12
N SER A 115 -16.89 -2.72 -36.35
CA SER A 115 -17.81 -3.26 -37.36
C SER A 115 -17.05 -3.85 -38.56
N SER A 116 -16.61 -5.11 -38.46
CA SER A 116 -16.59 -6.00 -39.61
C SER A 116 -16.62 -7.48 -39.21
N ASN A 117 -17.73 -8.10 -39.63
CA ASN A 117 -18.10 -9.50 -39.69
C ASN A 117 -16.98 -10.55 -39.76
N SER A 118 -17.23 -11.63 -39.04
CA SER A 118 -16.64 -12.96 -39.16
C SER A 118 -16.85 -13.56 -40.56
N ASP A 119 -15.77 -13.93 -41.23
CA ASP A 119 -15.59 -15.17 -42.01
C ASP A 119 -14.29 -15.07 -42.82
N THR A 120 -13.29 -15.91 -42.54
CA THR A 120 -12.48 -16.66 -43.52
C THR A 120 -11.40 -17.48 -42.80
N ALA A 121 -11.33 -18.75 -43.18
CA ALA A 121 -10.46 -19.80 -42.65
C ALA A 121 -8.95 -19.50 -42.73
N THR A 122 -8.23 -20.01 -41.74
CA THR A 122 -6.76 -20.10 -41.68
C THR A 122 -6.21 -20.85 -42.89
N ARG A 123 -5.53 -20.14 -43.82
CA ARG A 123 -4.71 -20.74 -44.88
C ARG A 123 -3.24 -20.38 -44.67
N VAL A 124 -2.44 -21.39 -44.35
CA VAL A 124 -0.97 -21.31 -44.32
C VAL A 124 -0.45 -21.21 -45.75
N VAL A 125 0.40 -20.21 -46.03
CA VAL A 125 1.14 -20.06 -47.30
C VAL A 125 2.64 -20.20 -47.01
N PRO A 126 3.37 -21.09 -47.72
CA PRO A 126 4.83 -21.19 -47.61
C PRO A 126 5.54 -19.98 -48.22
N ALA A 127 6.66 -19.57 -47.60
CA ALA A 127 7.54 -18.53 -48.12
C ALA A 127 8.36 -19.04 -49.32
N GLU A 128 8.39 -18.29 -50.42
CA GLU A 128 9.31 -18.49 -51.55
C GLU A 128 10.65 -17.77 -51.31
N PRO A 129 11.80 -18.39 -51.64
CA PRO A 129 13.11 -17.74 -51.61
C PRO A 129 13.41 -17.00 -52.92
N SER A 130 13.91 -15.77 -52.82
CA SER A 130 14.43 -15.00 -53.96
C SER A 130 15.82 -15.52 -54.39
N PRO A 131 16.03 -15.90 -55.67
CA PRO A 131 17.34 -16.21 -56.21
C PRO A 131 17.81 -15.06 -57.12
N SER A 132 18.94 -14.43 -56.82
CA SER A 132 19.75 -13.72 -57.82
C SER A 132 21.14 -13.46 -57.26
N ASP A 133 21.93 -14.53 -57.22
CA ASP A 133 23.37 -14.42 -57.23
C ASP A 133 23.91 -15.33 -58.36
N ARG A 134 24.95 -14.85 -59.05
CA ARG A 134 25.66 -15.38 -60.24
C ARG A 134 25.18 -14.91 -61.61
N LEU A 135 25.99 -14.04 -62.23
CA LEU A 135 26.75 -14.24 -63.47
C LEU A 135 27.84 -13.12 -63.50
N ARG A 136 29.09 -13.45 -63.19
CA ARG A 136 30.19 -13.80 -64.12
C ARG A 136 30.68 -12.59 -64.95
N SER A 137 31.95 -12.23 -64.70
CA SER A 137 32.79 -11.31 -65.45
C SER A 137 32.75 -11.52 -66.96
N GLU A 138 32.79 -10.41 -67.72
CA GLU A 138 33.67 -10.33 -68.89
C GLU A 138 34.07 -8.88 -69.19
N SER A 139 35.26 -8.78 -69.76
CA SER A 139 36.13 -7.61 -69.89
C SER A 139 35.82 -6.82 -71.16
N ALA A 140 35.91 -5.49 -71.12
CA ALA A 140 36.16 -4.67 -72.31
C ALA A 140 36.93 -3.40 -71.95
N VAL A 141 38.12 -3.31 -72.53
CA VAL A 141 39.11 -2.24 -72.47
C VAL A 141 38.61 -1.01 -73.23
N ALA A 142 38.81 0.19 -72.66
CA ALA A 142 39.01 1.41 -73.44
C ALA A 142 39.97 2.36 -72.69
N GLU A 143 40.96 2.81 -73.44
CA GLU A 143 42.13 3.61 -73.08
C GLU A 143 41.82 5.09 -72.74
N THR A 144 42.66 5.64 -71.87
CA THR A 144 43.31 6.95 -71.94
C THR A 144 42.44 8.22 -71.94
N ALA A 145 42.43 8.93 -70.80
CA ALA A 145 42.49 10.39 -70.78
C ALA A 145 43.07 10.93 -69.44
N VAL A 146 44.30 11.45 -69.56
CA VAL A 146 44.90 12.61 -68.89
C VAL A 146 44.71 12.80 -67.39
N VAL A 147 45.86 12.75 -66.70
CA VAL A 147 46.14 13.18 -65.33
C VAL A 147 45.93 14.69 -65.18
N GLU A 148 45.11 15.07 -64.22
CA GLU A 148 45.17 16.36 -63.52
C GLU A 148 44.99 16.06 -62.02
N PRO A 149 45.83 16.59 -61.10
CA PRO A 149 45.72 16.25 -59.68
C PRO A 149 44.57 17.06 -59.09
N ALA A 150 43.34 16.59 -59.30
CA ALA A 150 42.20 17.09 -58.56
C ALA A 150 42.35 16.64 -57.11
N VAL A 151 42.58 17.61 -56.22
CA VAL A 151 42.50 17.42 -54.77
C VAL A 151 41.07 16.96 -54.47
N VAL A 152 40.87 15.66 -54.34
CA VAL A 152 39.60 15.09 -53.89
C VAL A 152 39.44 15.51 -52.43
N PRO A 153 38.42 16.31 -52.06
CA PRO A 153 38.14 16.54 -50.66
C PRO A 153 37.76 15.19 -50.06
N VAL A 154 38.51 14.75 -49.05
CA VAL A 154 38.15 13.59 -48.25
C VAL A 154 36.81 13.93 -47.59
N GLN A 155 35.70 13.46 -48.16
CA GLN A 155 34.40 13.59 -47.54
C GLN A 155 34.45 12.72 -46.28
N GLN A 156 34.58 13.37 -45.13
CA GLN A 156 34.49 12.70 -43.83
C GLN A 156 33.13 12.02 -43.78
N GLN A 157 33.11 10.69 -43.88
CA GLN A 157 31.88 9.94 -43.75
C GLN A 157 31.32 10.21 -42.34
N PRO A 158 30.04 10.64 -42.22
CA PRO A 158 29.45 10.90 -40.91
C PRO A 158 29.53 9.63 -40.05
N ILE A 159 30.29 9.70 -38.95
CA ILE A 159 30.26 8.65 -37.94
C ILE A 159 28.95 8.81 -37.17
N PHE A 160 28.02 7.90 -37.38
CA PHE A 160 26.80 7.81 -36.59
C PHE A 160 27.16 7.22 -35.22
N VAL A 161 27.48 8.09 -34.26
CA VAL A 161 27.56 7.68 -32.86
C VAL A 161 26.15 7.30 -32.40
N GLN A 162 26.00 6.09 -31.88
CA GLN A 162 24.75 5.70 -31.23
C GLN A 162 24.56 6.61 -30.03
N ALA A 163 23.39 7.26 -29.96
CA ALA A 163 23.04 8.09 -28.82
C ALA A 163 23.02 7.23 -27.54
N PRO A 164 23.42 7.78 -26.37
CA PRO A 164 23.23 7.11 -25.10
C PRO A 164 21.77 6.65 -24.95
N GLU A 165 21.56 5.40 -24.55
CA GLU A 165 20.21 4.89 -24.29
C GLU A 165 19.70 5.38 -22.93
N ALA A 166 18.43 5.75 -22.86
CA ALA A 166 17.80 6.20 -21.63
C ALA A 166 17.82 5.09 -20.54
N PRO A 167 18.09 5.43 -19.27
CA PRO A 167 18.16 4.44 -18.20
C PRO A 167 16.78 3.81 -17.94
N ARG A 168 16.77 2.49 -17.76
CA ARG A 168 15.54 1.76 -17.42
C ARG A 168 15.18 1.97 -15.94
N GLU A 169 13.95 2.39 -15.67
CA GLU A 169 13.46 2.52 -14.30
C GLU A 169 13.48 1.16 -13.56
N ARG A 170 14.08 1.16 -12.36
CA ARG A 170 14.03 0.01 -11.46
C ARG A 170 12.66 -0.06 -10.76
N GLY A 171 11.96 -1.19 -10.89
CA GLY A 171 10.66 -1.43 -10.24
C GLY A 171 10.76 -1.93 -8.79
N ASN A 172 9.71 -1.69 -7.98
CA ASN A 172 9.66 -2.16 -6.58
C ASN A 172 8.88 -3.48 -6.39
N ARG A 173 8.12 -3.92 -7.39
CA ARG A 173 7.20 -5.06 -7.31
C ARG A 173 7.86 -6.37 -6.83
N GLY A 174 9.04 -6.70 -7.35
CA GLY A 174 9.76 -7.91 -6.93
C GLY A 174 10.20 -7.87 -5.46
N THR A 175 10.59 -6.69 -4.96
CA THR A 175 10.95 -6.52 -3.54
C THR A 175 9.73 -6.55 -2.64
N ALA A 176 8.59 -5.99 -3.07
CA ALA A 176 7.34 -6.14 -2.35
C ALA A 176 6.95 -7.63 -2.19
N GLY A 177 7.16 -8.45 -3.23
CA GLY A 177 6.95 -9.90 -3.12
C GLY A 177 7.95 -10.63 -2.21
N ALA A 178 9.24 -10.30 -2.30
CA ALA A 178 10.25 -10.90 -1.42
C ALA A 178 10.01 -10.57 0.07
N ILE A 179 9.70 -9.30 0.37
CA ILE A 179 9.33 -8.87 1.72
C ILE A 179 7.99 -9.51 2.13
N GLY A 180 7.04 -9.62 1.20
CA GLY A 180 5.78 -10.30 1.42
C GLY A 180 5.94 -11.76 1.83
N LEU A 181 6.90 -12.50 1.25
CA LEU A 181 7.21 -13.87 1.68
C LEU A 181 7.69 -13.92 3.15
N LEU A 182 8.54 -12.97 3.56
CA LEU A 182 8.96 -12.87 4.97
C LEU A 182 7.79 -12.54 5.88
N ALA A 183 6.92 -11.62 5.46
CA ALA A 183 5.69 -11.31 6.19
C ALA A 183 4.78 -12.54 6.31
N THR A 184 4.70 -13.38 5.27
CA THR A 184 3.91 -14.62 5.27
C THR A 184 4.47 -15.64 6.25
N VAL A 185 5.79 -15.79 6.32
CA VAL A 185 6.43 -16.65 7.32
C VAL A 185 6.10 -16.16 8.73
N ALA A 186 6.19 -14.84 8.97
CA ALA A 186 5.81 -14.26 10.26
C ALA A 186 4.33 -14.50 10.58
N PHE A 187 3.43 -14.31 9.60
CA PHE A 187 2.00 -14.59 9.74
C PHE A 187 1.75 -16.05 10.08
N ALA A 188 2.37 -16.99 9.37
CA ALA A 188 2.23 -18.42 9.62
C ALA A 188 2.67 -18.80 11.03
N VAL A 189 3.78 -18.24 11.52
CA VAL A 189 4.26 -18.45 12.89
C VAL A 189 3.28 -17.89 13.92
N LEU A 190 2.82 -16.65 13.76
CA LEU A 190 1.86 -16.03 14.67
C LEU A 190 0.51 -16.77 14.69
N TYR A 191 0.04 -17.18 13.53
CA TYR A 191 -1.20 -17.93 13.38
C TYR A 191 -1.11 -19.33 14.00
N LEU A 192 0.02 -20.02 13.82
CA LEU A 192 0.29 -21.29 14.52
C LEU A 192 0.36 -21.08 16.03
N ALA A 193 1.07 -20.05 16.49
CA ALA A 193 1.17 -19.71 17.91
C ALA A 193 -0.20 -19.41 18.52
N ALA A 194 -1.07 -18.68 17.81
CA ALA A 194 -2.44 -18.44 18.25
C ALA A 194 -3.27 -19.72 18.29
N THR A 195 -3.10 -20.62 17.32
CA THR A 195 -3.76 -21.94 17.31
C THR A 195 -3.38 -22.75 18.55
N LEU A 196 -2.07 -22.82 18.85
CA LEU A 196 -1.56 -23.52 20.03
C LEU A 196 -1.96 -22.84 21.34
N GLY A 197 -1.91 -21.51 21.39
CA GLY A 197 -2.31 -20.74 22.56
C GLY A 197 -3.78 -20.90 22.90
N LEU A 198 -4.66 -20.83 21.90
CA LEU A 198 -6.10 -21.07 22.08
C LEU A 198 -6.37 -22.53 22.48
N GLY A 199 -5.69 -23.50 21.86
CA GLY A 199 -5.79 -24.91 22.25
C GLY A 199 -5.27 -25.17 23.67
N ALA A 200 -4.25 -24.46 24.13
CA ALA A 200 -3.75 -24.57 25.50
C ALA A 200 -4.75 -24.00 26.51
N VAL A 201 -5.40 -22.87 26.19
CA VAL A 201 -6.48 -22.30 27.00
C VAL A 201 -7.69 -23.23 27.07
N ALA A 202 -8.00 -23.94 25.98
CA ALA A 202 -9.07 -24.94 25.93
C ALA A 202 -8.71 -26.26 26.64
N GLY A 203 -7.42 -26.49 26.95
CA GLY A 203 -6.93 -27.74 27.56
C GLY A 203 -6.56 -28.84 26.56
N ASP A 204 -6.67 -28.58 25.26
CA ASP A 204 -6.32 -29.52 24.18
C ASP A 204 -4.80 -29.65 23.98
N VAL A 205 -4.05 -28.57 24.25
CA VAL A 205 -2.59 -28.51 24.13
C VAL A 205 -1.94 -28.46 25.51
N THR A 206 -1.06 -29.41 25.77
CA THR A 206 -0.33 -29.57 27.03
C THR A 206 1.17 -29.74 26.78
N ALA A 207 1.99 -29.63 27.82
CA ALA A 207 3.44 -29.86 27.70
C ALA A 207 3.79 -31.27 27.19
N ALA A 208 2.91 -32.26 27.40
CA ALA A 208 3.13 -33.64 26.98
C ALA A 208 2.88 -33.87 25.48
N ASN A 209 1.99 -33.11 24.86
CA ASN A 209 1.56 -33.30 23.46
C ASN A 209 1.94 -32.13 22.53
N ILE A 210 2.64 -31.10 23.04
CA ILE A 210 2.93 -29.87 22.29
C ILE A 210 3.65 -30.12 20.96
N GLY A 211 4.50 -31.15 20.88
CA GLY A 211 5.17 -31.53 19.64
C GLY A 211 4.18 -31.97 18.56
N ASP A 212 3.30 -32.92 18.89
CA ASP A 212 2.27 -33.40 17.97
C ASP A 212 1.24 -32.31 17.64
N ALA A 213 0.83 -31.54 18.66
CA ALA A 213 -0.10 -30.43 18.51
C ALA A 213 0.43 -29.31 17.61
N ALA A 214 1.76 -29.09 17.57
CA ALA A 214 2.37 -28.12 16.66
C ALA A 214 2.45 -28.61 15.21
N LEU A 215 2.57 -29.92 15.00
CA LEU A 215 2.65 -30.52 13.67
C LEU A 215 1.27 -30.71 13.03
N ALA A 216 0.24 -31.01 13.83
CA ALA A 216 -1.10 -31.31 13.32
C ALA A 216 -1.70 -30.18 12.45
N PRO A 217 -1.64 -28.89 12.81
CA PRO A 217 -2.15 -27.82 11.96
C PRO A 217 -1.46 -27.75 10.59
N LEU A 218 -0.16 -28.09 10.53
CA LEU A 218 0.64 -27.99 9.30
C LEU A 218 0.18 -28.97 8.21
N THR A 219 -0.62 -29.98 8.56
CA THR A 219 -1.22 -30.94 7.60
C THR A 219 -2.65 -30.58 7.20
N THR A 220 -3.16 -29.41 7.62
CA THR A 220 -4.56 -29.02 7.42
C THR A 220 -4.73 -27.86 6.43
N TRP A 221 -5.84 -27.87 5.70
CA TRP A 221 -6.25 -26.73 4.88
C TRP A 221 -6.55 -25.48 5.72
N GLY A 222 -7.09 -25.65 6.93
CA GLY A 222 -7.39 -24.56 7.86
C GLY A 222 -6.17 -23.72 8.27
N PHE A 223 -4.97 -24.30 8.19
CA PHE A 223 -3.72 -23.57 8.37
C PHE A 223 -3.23 -22.89 7.08
N TRP A 224 -3.10 -23.65 5.99
CA TRP A 224 -2.44 -23.15 4.78
C TRP A 224 -3.26 -22.13 4.00
N VAL A 225 -4.59 -22.25 3.99
CA VAL A 225 -5.45 -21.34 3.22
C VAL A 225 -5.30 -19.89 3.69
N PRO A 226 -5.48 -19.54 4.97
CA PRO A 226 -5.25 -18.16 5.43
C PRO A 226 -3.81 -17.69 5.19
N VAL A 227 -2.80 -18.55 5.33
CA VAL A 227 -1.39 -18.20 5.06
C VAL A 227 -1.17 -17.82 3.60
N VAL A 228 -1.68 -18.62 2.66
CA VAL A 228 -1.55 -18.35 1.22
C VAL A 228 -2.38 -17.14 0.82
N VAL A 229 -3.61 -17.03 1.30
CA VAL A 229 -4.50 -15.91 1.00
C VAL A 229 -3.94 -14.59 1.57
N PHE A 230 -3.33 -14.60 2.75
CA PHE A 230 -2.56 -13.47 3.28
C PHE A 230 -1.42 -13.06 2.34
N PHE A 231 -0.59 -14.02 1.89
CA PHE A 231 0.50 -13.73 0.96
C PHE A 231 -0.01 -13.07 -0.32
N LEU A 232 -1.07 -13.62 -0.91
CA LEU A 232 -1.68 -13.09 -2.13
C LEU A 232 -2.24 -11.69 -1.90
N GLY A 233 -2.93 -11.46 -0.77
CA GLY A 233 -3.45 -10.15 -0.39
C GLY A 233 -2.35 -9.11 -0.24
N PHE A 234 -1.29 -9.43 0.53
CA PHE A 234 -0.15 -8.54 0.73
C PHE A 234 0.59 -8.28 -0.60
N TRP A 235 0.84 -9.33 -1.38
CA TRP A 235 1.55 -9.23 -2.66
C TRP A 235 0.77 -8.38 -3.67
N LEU A 236 -0.54 -8.62 -3.79
CA LEU A 236 -1.41 -7.86 -4.69
C LEU A 236 -1.49 -6.39 -4.26
N LEU A 237 -1.60 -6.13 -2.96
CA LEU A 237 -1.55 -4.78 -2.42
C LEU A 237 -0.22 -4.10 -2.76
N GLY A 238 0.91 -4.78 -2.56
CA GLY A 238 2.24 -4.29 -2.90
C GLY A 238 2.42 -4.07 -4.41
N ALA A 239 1.81 -4.90 -5.25
CA ALA A 239 1.82 -4.75 -6.70
C ALA A 239 1.03 -3.51 -7.14
N PHE A 240 -0.08 -3.22 -6.47
CA PHE A 240 -0.95 -2.06 -6.75
C PHE A 240 -0.34 -0.75 -6.23
N ILE A 241 0.08 -0.72 -4.96
CA ILE A 241 0.66 0.48 -4.33
C ILE A 241 2.07 0.78 -4.88
N ASN A 242 2.88 -0.24 -5.20
CA ASN A 242 4.23 -0.19 -5.79
C ASN A 242 5.25 0.74 -5.07
N ARG A 243 5.14 2.05 -5.25
CA ARG A 243 5.98 3.13 -4.67
C ARG A 243 5.25 3.99 -3.63
N GLY A 244 4.03 3.60 -3.25
CA GLY A 244 3.22 4.40 -2.35
C GLY A 244 3.86 4.61 -0.97
N ARG A 245 3.50 5.75 -0.36
CA ARG A 245 3.92 6.15 0.99
C ARG A 245 3.43 5.13 2.01
N TRP A 246 4.12 5.04 3.14
CA TRP A 246 3.75 4.13 4.24
C TRP A 246 2.28 4.25 4.66
N GLY A 247 1.70 5.47 4.66
CA GLY A 247 0.29 5.68 5.00
C GLY A 247 -0.71 4.86 4.18
N LEU A 248 -0.42 4.56 2.91
CA LEU A 248 -1.29 3.71 2.08
C LEU A 248 -1.30 2.25 2.58
N TRP A 249 -0.18 1.76 3.11
CA TRP A 249 -0.11 0.44 3.73
C TRP A 249 -0.90 0.37 5.04
N VAL A 250 -1.02 1.48 5.75
CA VAL A 250 -1.85 1.57 6.96
C VAL A 250 -3.33 1.50 6.62
N VAL A 251 -3.78 2.31 5.67
CA VAL A 251 -5.19 2.38 5.27
C VAL A 251 -5.62 1.07 4.60
N PHE A 252 -4.89 0.65 3.57
CA PHE A 252 -5.25 -0.56 2.82
C PHE A 252 -4.83 -1.86 3.51
N GLY A 253 -4.05 -1.79 4.59
CA GLY A 253 -3.76 -2.95 5.44
C GLY A 253 -5.02 -3.58 6.05
N ILE A 254 -6.10 -2.80 6.21
CA ILE A 254 -7.41 -3.32 6.61
C ILE A 254 -7.94 -4.32 5.58
N ILE A 255 -7.76 -4.06 4.28
CA ILE A 255 -8.21 -4.98 3.22
C ILE A 255 -7.47 -6.32 3.33
N VAL A 256 -6.16 -6.28 3.59
CA VAL A 256 -5.37 -7.51 3.78
C VAL A 256 -5.81 -8.26 5.05
N GLY A 257 -6.16 -7.52 6.11
CA GLY A 257 -6.80 -8.08 7.31
C GLY A 257 -8.10 -8.84 6.98
N VAL A 258 -9.00 -8.20 6.23
CA VAL A 258 -10.28 -8.81 5.81
C VAL A 258 -10.04 -10.03 4.92
N ILE A 259 -9.06 -9.96 4.01
CA ILE A 259 -8.68 -11.07 3.14
C ILE A 259 -8.18 -12.27 3.98
N ALA A 260 -7.35 -12.05 4.99
CA ALA A 260 -6.86 -13.12 5.87
C ALA A 260 -7.97 -13.72 6.76
N TYR A 261 -8.89 -12.88 7.25
CA TYR A 261 -10.10 -13.32 7.95
C TYR A 261 -10.97 -14.20 7.05
N GLY A 262 -11.23 -13.77 5.82
CA GLY A 262 -11.94 -14.57 4.82
C GLY A 262 -11.18 -15.86 4.49
N GLY A 263 -9.85 -15.80 4.45
CA GLY A 263 -8.97 -16.96 4.30
C GLY A 263 -9.12 -17.99 5.42
N HIS A 264 -9.34 -17.55 6.67
CA HIS A 264 -9.63 -18.46 7.78
C HIS A 264 -10.94 -19.21 7.58
N ILE A 265 -12.02 -18.47 7.28
CA ILE A 265 -13.35 -19.04 7.02
C ILE A 265 -13.30 -19.98 5.81
N LEU A 266 -12.63 -19.56 4.74
CA LEU A 266 -12.43 -20.38 3.54
C LEU A 266 -11.62 -21.64 3.86
N GLY A 267 -10.61 -21.55 4.72
CA GLY A 267 -9.85 -22.71 5.18
C GLY A 267 -10.70 -23.72 5.93
N ALA A 268 -11.61 -23.26 6.78
CA ALA A 268 -12.59 -24.11 7.46
C ALA A 268 -13.55 -24.78 6.46
N LEU A 269 -14.06 -24.01 5.49
CA LEU A 269 -14.92 -24.51 4.41
C LEU A 269 -14.22 -25.49 3.47
N LEU A 270 -12.90 -25.42 3.29
CA LEU A 270 -12.15 -26.38 2.49
C LEU A 270 -11.76 -27.62 3.30
N GLY A 271 -11.68 -27.50 4.63
CA GLY A 271 -11.44 -28.61 5.55
C GLY A 271 -12.65 -29.51 5.72
N ALA A 272 -13.86 -28.94 5.77
CA ALA A 272 -15.09 -29.69 5.57
C ALA A 272 -15.31 -29.85 4.06
N PRO A 273 -15.65 -31.02 3.50
CA PRO A 273 -15.92 -31.14 2.07
C PRO A 273 -17.19 -30.32 1.73
N PHE A 274 -17.05 -29.01 1.43
CA PHE A 274 -18.20 -28.12 1.24
C PHE A 274 -19.10 -28.54 0.08
N TRP A 275 -18.56 -29.28 -0.88
CA TRP A 275 -19.29 -29.93 -1.98
C TRP A 275 -20.21 -31.08 -1.52
N GLN A 276 -20.15 -31.47 -0.25
CA GLN A 276 -21.05 -32.43 0.41
C GLN A 276 -22.00 -31.75 1.40
N LEU A 277 -21.85 -30.44 1.65
CA LEU A 277 -22.72 -29.68 2.53
C LEU A 277 -23.92 -29.14 1.76
N THR A 278 -25.08 -29.18 2.39
CA THR A 278 -26.24 -28.41 1.94
C THR A 278 -26.00 -26.91 2.17
N ALA A 279 -26.76 -26.06 1.48
CA ALA A 279 -26.62 -24.60 1.63
C ALA A 279 -26.86 -24.13 3.08
N THR A 280 -27.76 -24.77 3.81
CA THR A 280 -28.05 -24.46 5.22
C THR A 280 -26.88 -24.82 6.13
N GLU A 281 -26.31 -26.03 5.99
CA GLU A 281 -25.15 -26.48 6.77
C GLU A 281 -23.92 -25.61 6.49
N GLY A 282 -23.72 -25.22 5.22
CA GLY A 282 -22.67 -24.27 4.86
C GLY A 282 -22.85 -22.91 5.53
N ASN A 283 -24.08 -22.39 5.60
CA ASN A 283 -24.36 -21.12 6.26
C ASN A 283 -24.19 -21.19 7.79
N GLU A 284 -24.57 -22.30 8.41
CA GLU A 284 -24.36 -22.54 9.83
C GLU A 284 -22.86 -22.61 10.17
N LEU A 285 -22.08 -23.33 9.34
CA LEU A 285 -20.63 -23.38 9.46
C LEU A 285 -20.01 -21.99 9.33
N VAL A 286 -20.34 -21.22 8.30
CA VAL A 286 -19.82 -19.85 8.14
C VAL A 286 -20.20 -18.98 9.34
N SER A 287 -21.46 -19.05 9.78
CA SER A 287 -21.95 -18.26 10.92
C SER A 287 -21.18 -18.58 12.21
N SER A 288 -20.85 -19.85 12.44
CA SER A 288 -20.04 -20.27 13.59
C SER A 288 -18.61 -19.72 13.55
N GLN A 289 -18.09 -19.44 12.35
CA GLN A 289 -16.72 -18.96 12.17
C GLN A 289 -16.58 -17.44 12.23
N LEU A 290 -17.67 -16.68 12.11
CA LEU A 290 -17.61 -15.21 12.02
C LEU A 290 -16.95 -14.58 13.26
N PHE A 291 -17.19 -15.14 14.43
CA PHE A 291 -16.64 -14.65 15.70
C PHE A 291 -15.64 -15.62 16.33
N HIS A 292 -15.11 -16.55 15.54
CA HIS A 292 -14.11 -17.48 16.04
C HIS A 292 -12.85 -16.69 16.44
N PRO A 293 -12.28 -16.88 17.65
CA PRO A 293 -11.14 -16.08 18.13
C PRO A 293 -9.94 -16.12 17.18
N LEU A 294 -9.76 -17.26 16.51
CA LEU A 294 -8.69 -17.47 15.54
C LEU A 294 -8.90 -16.65 14.25
N ALA A 295 -10.15 -16.46 13.82
CA ALA A 295 -10.49 -15.59 12.68
C ALA A 295 -10.13 -14.13 12.98
N ILE A 296 -10.44 -13.68 14.20
CA ILE A 296 -10.10 -12.33 14.69
C ILE A 296 -8.58 -12.18 14.78
N ALA A 297 -7.87 -13.18 15.31
CA ALA A 297 -6.41 -13.17 15.35
C ALA A 297 -5.81 -13.07 13.94
N ALA A 298 -6.35 -13.81 12.96
CA ALA A 298 -5.93 -13.73 11.56
C ALA A 298 -6.07 -12.32 10.99
N PHE A 299 -7.22 -11.67 11.23
CA PHE A 299 -7.44 -10.28 10.83
C PHE A 299 -6.40 -9.33 11.41
N VAL A 300 -6.20 -9.38 12.73
CA VAL A 300 -5.30 -8.47 13.44
C VAL A 300 -3.85 -8.69 12.98
N PHE A 301 -3.37 -9.93 12.96
CA PHE A 301 -1.99 -10.21 12.54
C PHE A 301 -1.75 -9.78 11.09
N ALA A 302 -2.68 -10.07 10.19
CA ALA A 302 -2.55 -9.68 8.80
C ALA A 302 -2.50 -8.15 8.64
N ARG A 303 -3.35 -7.42 9.37
CA ARG A 303 -3.32 -5.95 9.37
C ARG A 303 -1.99 -5.41 9.89
N GLU A 304 -1.57 -5.86 11.07
CA GLU A 304 -0.34 -5.37 11.69
C GLU A 304 0.90 -5.70 10.86
N LEU A 305 1.03 -6.95 10.38
CA LEU A 305 2.13 -7.33 9.50
C LEU A 305 2.13 -6.52 8.21
N THR A 306 0.96 -6.21 7.64
CA THR A 306 0.88 -5.36 6.46
C THR A 306 1.39 -3.95 6.72
N ILE A 307 1.14 -3.40 7.90
CA ILE A 307 1.64 -2.08 8.31
C ILE A 307 3.17 -2.10 8.47
N TRP A 308 3.69 -3.06 9.24
CA TRP A 308 5.12 -3.11 9.58
C TRP A 308 5.99 -3.48 8.37
N PHE A 309 5.63 -4.55 7.67
CA PHE A 309 6.36 -4.97 6.47
C PHE A 309 6.09 -4.01 5.30
N GLY A 310 4.90 -3.41 5.23
CA GLY A 310 4.60 -2.35 4.27
C GLY A 310 5.47 -1.11 4.43
N ALA A 311 5.81 -0.72 5.67
CA ALA A 311 6.78 0.35 5.95
C ALA A 311 8.15 0.04 5.33
N TRP A 312 8.60 -1.21 5.46
CA TRP A 312 9.86 -1.65 4.88
C TRP A 312 9.81 -1.63 3.35
N VAL A 313 8.71 -2.10 2.74
CA VAL A 313 8.50 -2.02 1.28
C VAL A 313 8.51 -0.57 0.80
N ALA A 314 7.83 0.33 1.51
CA ALA A 314 7.76 1.76 1.17
C ALA A 314 9.16 2.41 1.24
N ARG A 315 9.93 2.12 2.30
CA ARG A 315 11.32 2.60 2.43
C ARG A 315 12.21 2.09 1.29
N SER A 316 12.07 0.81 0.92
CA SER A 316 12.80 0.27 -0.24
C SER A 316 12.39 0.90 -1.56
N GLY A 317 11.11 1.27 -1.71
CA GLY A 317 10.60 1.95 -2.90
C GLY A 317 11.12 3.38 -3.04
N ALA A 318 11.22 4.11 -1.93
CA ALA A 318 11.79 5.46 -1.89
C ALA A 318 13.25 5.46 -2.36
N ARG A 319 14.08 4.56 -1.82
CA ARG A 319 15.50 4.43 -2.21
C ARG A 319 15.68 4.13 -3.70
N LYS A 320 14.82 3.30 -4.29
CA LYS A 320 14.90 3.02 -5.74
C LYS A 320 14.49 4.20 -6.59
N THR A 321 13.57 5.01 -6.10
CA THR A 321 13.14 6.24 -6.79
C THR A 321 14.29 7.25 -6.84
N GLU A 322 15.03 7.40 -5.75
CA GLU A 322 16.25 8.22 -5.70
C GLU A 322 17.32 7.71 -6.68
N LEU A 323 17.63 6.41 -6.66
CA LEU A 323 18.60 5.82 -7.59
C LEU A 323 18.19 5.96 -9.06
N ASN A 324 16.89 5.86 -9.37
CA ASN A 324 16.39 6.09 -10.72
C ASN A 324 16.53 7.56 -11.12
N ALA A 325 16.27 8.50 -10.19
CA ALA A 325 16.44 9.92 -10.44
C ALA A 325 17.92 10.31 -10.63
N GLU A 326 18.84 9.71 -9.87
CA GLU A 326 20.28 9.90 -10.04
C GLU A 326 20.75 9.38 -11.41
N ALA A 327 20.34 8.18 -11.80
CA ALA A 327 20.66 7.62 -13.11
C ALA A 327 20.13 8.50 -14.25
N GLN A 328 18.96 9.10 -14.08
CA GLN A 328 18.37 10.03 -15.05
C GLN A 328 19.16 11.34 -15.13
N ARG A 329 19.58 11.93 -14.00
CA ARG A 329 20.42 13.14 -13.99
C ARG A 329 21.79 12.90 -14.62
N GLU A 330 22.39 11.73 -14.41
CA GLU A 330 23.65 11.34 -15.06
C GLU A 330 23.48 11.20 -16.57
N TYR A 331 22.37 10.60 -17.01
CA TYR A 331 22.02 10.54 -18.42
C TYR A 331 21.86 11.94 -19.03
N GLU A 332 21.14 12.84 -18.37
CA GLU A 332 21.01 14.23 -18.83
C GLU A 332 22.36 14.96 -18.89
N ARG A 333 23.23 14.77 -17.89
CA ARG A 333 24.59 15.33 -17.89
C ARG A 333 25.45 14.81 -19.05
N THR A 334 25.32 13.53 -19.43
CA THR A 334 26.05 12.97 -20.57
C THR A 334 25.50 13.44 -21.91
N LEU A 335 24.20 13.72 -22.01
CA LEU A 335 23.61 14.39 -23.17
C LEU A 335 24.09 15.84 -23.32
N GLU A 336 24.14 16.59 -22.22
CA GLU A 336 24.61 17.99 -22.21
C GLU A 336 26.09 18.13 -22.55
N ALA A 337 26.93 17.17 -22.12
CA ALA A 337 28.37 17.19 -22.40
C ALA A 337 28.70 17.05 -23.90
N GLY A 338 27.79 16.50 -24.71
CA GLY A 338 27.97 16.31 -26.15
C GLY A 338 29.11 15.34 -26.53
N PRO A 339 29.27 15.03 -27.82
CA PRO A 339 30.29 14.08 -28.28
C PRO A 339 31.70 14.66 -28.13
N THR A 340 32.52 14.07 -27.25
CA THR A 340 33.95 14.41 -27.14
C THR A 340 34.74 13.62 -28.17
N LEU A 341 35.37 14.30 -29.14
CA LEU A 341 36.35 13.68 -30.03
C LEU A 341 37.57 13.28 -29.20
N SER A 342 37.76 11.98 -28.98
CA SER A 342 39.01 11.44 -28.46
C SER A 342 40.14 11.81 -29.43
N ARG A 343 41.09 12.64 -28.97
CA ARG A 343 42.29 13.03 -29.71
C ARG A 343 43.27 11.88 -29.79
#